data_AF-A0A1Q5STU2-F1
#
_entry.id   AF-A0A1Q5STU2-F1
#
_cell.length_a   1.000
_cell.length_b   1.000
_cell.length_c   1.000
_cell.angle_alpha   90.00
_cell.angle_beta   90.00
_cell.angle_gamma   90.00
#
_symmetry.space_group_name_H-M   'P 1'
#
loop_
_entity.id
_entity.type
_entity.pdbx_description
1 polymer ?
#
loop_
_entity_poly.entity_id
_entity_poly.type
_entity_poly.pdbx_seq_one_letter_code
_entity_poly.pdbx_strand_id
1 'polypeptide(L)'
;MIITLDEAKQWLRVDHNDEDSLINTLISAAEKYLVNATGNTFDSTNELAKLLCYVLVADWYENRDMIGKTSEKVRHTVESIVAQLTHCYDSTT
;
A
#
# COMPACT_ATOMS: atom_id res chain seq x y z
N MET A 1 4.40 -10.75 -1.21
CA MET A 1 3.04 -10.28 -1.53
C MET A 1 2.33 -10.04 -0.23
N ILE A 2 2.00 -8.79 0.06
CA ILE A 2 1.38 -8.32 1.31
C ILE A 2 -0.14 -8.37 1.17
N ILE A 3 -0.67 -7.95 0.02
CA ILE A 3 -2.09 -8.03 -0.34
C ILE A 3 -2.26 -8.70 -1.70
N THR A 4 -3.34 -9.45 -1.87
CA THR A 4 -3.71 -10.11 -3.13
C THR A 4 -4.50 -9.15 -4.04
N LEU A 5 -4.61 -9.50 -5.34
CA LEU A 5 -5.44 -8.77 -6.28
C LEU A 5 -6.91 -8.74 -5.86
N ASP A 6 -7.47 -9.88 -5.44
CA ASP A 6 -8.87 -9.98 -5.01
C ASP A 6 -9.15 -9.11 -3.78
N GLU A 7 -8.23 -9.13 -2.81
CA GLU A 7 -8.31 -8.26 -1.63
C GLU A 7 -8.27 -6.77 -2.02
N ALA A 8 -7.39 -6.38 -2.93
CA ALA A 8 -7.31 -5.01 -3.41
C ALA A 8 -8.58 -4.59 -4.16
N LYS A 9 -9.13 -5.47 -5.01
CA LYS A 9 -10.39 -5.23 -5.73
C LYS A 9 -11.57 -5.11 -4.78
N GLN A 10 -11.63 -5.96 -3.77
CA GLN A 10 -12.64 -5.88 -2.71
C GLN A 10 -12.55 -4.54 -1.97
N TRP A 11 -11.33 -4.08 -1.65
CA TRP A 11 -11.10 -2.78 -1.02
C TRP A 11 -11.55 -1.61 -1.91
N LEU A 12 -11.21 -1.66 -3.21
CA LEU A 12 -11.55 -0.64 -4.21
C LEU A 12 -13.01 -0.70 -4.68
N ARG A 13 -13.77 -1.75 -4.31
CA ARG A 13 -15.12 -2.05 -4.81
C ARG A 13 -15.17 -2.22 -6.34
N VAL A 14 -14.16 -2.90 -6.89
CA VAL A 14 -14.06 -3.24 -8.32
C VAL A 14 -14.51 -4.68 -8.53
N ASP A 15 -15.56 -4.88 -9.32
CA ASP A 15 -16.20 -6.19 -9.57
C ASP A 15 -15.88 -6.78 -10.97
N HIS A 16 -15.11 -6.06 -11.78
CA HIS A 16 -14.67 -6.47 -13.12
C HIS A 16 -13.15 -6.69 -13.20
N ASN A 17 -12.66 -7.20 -14.34
CA ASN A 17 -11.26 -7.59 -14.51
C ASN A 17 -10.45 -6.67 -15.45
N ASP A 18 -11.10 -5.70 -16.08
CA ASP A 18 -10.47 -4.83 -17.09
C ASP A 18 -9.27 -4.04 -16.55
N GLU A 19 -9.20 -3.84 -15.23
CA GLU A 19 -8.19 -3.02 -14.56
C GLU A 19 -7.22 -3.84 -13.71
N ASP A 20 -7.27 -5.17 -13.81
CA ASP A 20 -6.44 -6.08 -13.02
C ASP A 20 -4.94 -5.79 -13.20
N SER A 21 -4.50 -5.48 -14.42
CA SER A 21 -3.09 -5.12 -14.69
C SER A 21 -2.67 -3.83 -14.00
N LEU A 22 -3.57 -2.84 -13.95
CA LEU A 22 -3.30 -1.57 -13.26
C LEU A 22 -3.23 -1.81 -11.76
N ILE A 23 -4.22 -2.50 -11.19
CA ILE A 23 -4.29 -2.79 -9.75
C ILE A 23 -3.05 -3.59 -9.31
N ASN A 24 -2.63 -4.60 -10.07
CA ASN A 24 -1.38 -5.33 -9.79
C ASN A 24 -0.13 -4.43 -9.78
N THR A 25 -0.09 -3.44 -10.69
CA THR A 25 1.01 -2.46 -10.73
C THR A 25 1.00 -1.59 -9.47
N LEU A 26 -0.17 -1.15 -9.02
CA LEU A 26 -0.33 -0.36 -7.80
C LEU A 26 0.05 -1.16 -6.54
N ILE A 27 -0.37 -2.43 -6.45
CA ILE A 27 0.03 -3.33 -5.37
C ILE A 27 1.56 -3.44 -5.33
N SER A 28 2.19 -3.72 -6.47
CA SER A 28 3.65 -3.84 -6.56
C SER A 28 4.37 -2.54 -6.18
N ALA A 29 3.82 -1.38 -6.54
CA ALA A 29 4.36 -0.09 -6.16
C ALA A 29 4.21 0.17 -4.65
N ALA A 30 3.09 -0.24 -4.04
CA ALA A 30 2.82 -0.05 -2.62
C ALA A 30 3.76 -0.90 -1.76
N GLU A 31 3.98 -2.16 -2.15
CA GLU A 31 4.95 -3.04 -1.48
C GLU A 31 6.37 -2.46 -1.55
N LYS A 32 6.79 -2.01 -2.73
CA LYS A 32 8.11 -1.36 -2.90
C LYS A 32 8.22 -0.06 -2.10
N TYR A 33 7.17 0.74 -2.06
CA TYR A 33 7.14 1.97 -1.26
C TYR A 33 7.37 1.66 0.21
N LEU A 34 6.66 0.66 0.75
CA LEU A 34 6.80 0.27 2.15
C LEU A 34 8.23 -0.18 2.47
N VAL A 35 8.82 -1.04 1.63
CA VAL A 35 10.21 -1.49 1.81
C VAL A 35 11.19 -0.31 1.74
N ASN A 36 11.03 0.57 0.76
CA ASN A 36 11.92 1.73 0.59
C ASN A 36 11.78 2.76 1.73
N ALA A 37 10.58 2.91 2.29
CA ALA A 37 10.29 3.89 3.33
C ALA A 37 10.73 3.41 4.73
N THR A 38 10.68 2.09 4.98
CA THR A 38 10.95 1.51 6.31
C THR A 38 12.29 0.80 6.40
N GLY A 39 12.86 0.35 5.27
CA GLY A 39 14.01 -0.56 5.23
C GLY A 39 13.68 -2.00 5.61
N ASN A 40 12.42 -2.30 5.96
CA ASN A 40 11.98 -3.61 6.44
C ASN A 40 11.15 -4.35 5.38
N THR A 41 11.22 -5.68 5.39
CA THR A 41 10.36 -6.53 4.56
C THR A 41 9.18 -7.03 5.37
N PHE A 42 8.00 -6.96 4.77
CA PHE A 42 6.75 -7.42 5.37
C PHE A 42 6.06 -8.44 4.48
N ASP A 43 5.18 -9.23 5.08
CA ASP A 43 4.31 -10.17 4.39
C ASP A 43 2.84 -9.97 4.81
N SER A 44 1.98 -10.89 4.38
CA SER A 44 0.55 -10.86 4.66
C SER A 44 0.18 -11.10 6.13
N THR A 45 1.12 -11.41 7.03
CA THR A 45 0.82 -11.56 8.47
C THR A 45 0.88 -10.24 9.22
N ASN A 46 1.40 -9.18 8.61
CA ASN A 46 1.43 -7.85 9.22
C ASN A 46 0.22 -7.03 8.76
N GLU A 47 -0.81 -6.93 9.61
CA GLU A 47 -2.06 -6.26 9.26
C GLU A 47 -1.86 -4.77 9.01
N LEU A 48 -0.89 -4.14 9.68
CA LEU A 48 -0.58 -2.72 9.51
C LEU A 48 0.09 -2.45 8.16
N ALA A 49 0.97 -3.34 7.71
CA ALA A 49 1.54 -3.33 6.36
C ALA A 49 0.45 -3.53 5.30
N LYS A 50 -0.48 -4.48 5.51
CA LYS A 50 -1.65 -4.65 4.62
C LYS A 50 -2.49 -3.39 4.52
N LEU A 51 -2.80 -2.77 5.66
CA LEU A 51 -3.58 -1.54 5.71
C LEU A 51 -2.89 -0.41 4.93
N LEU A 52 -1.56 -0.24 5.08
CA LEU A 52 -0.83 0.77 4.33
C LEU A 52 -0.92 0.51 2.81
N CYS A 53 -0.75 -0.75 2.39
CA CYS A 53 -0.89 -1.11 0.97
C CYS A 53 -2.29 -0.77 0.44
N TYR A 54 -3.36 -1.06 1.19
CA TYR A 54 -4.72 -0.68 0.80
C TYR A 54 -4.90 0.83 0.66
N VAL A 55 -4.38 1.62 1.60
CA VAL A 55 -4.47 3.09 1.56
C VAL A 55 -3.75 3.65 0.33
N LEU A 56 -2.53 3.18 0.06
CA LEU A 56 -1.75 3.63 -1.10
C LEU A 56 -2.39 3.23 -2.43
N VAL A 57 -2.85 1.98 -2.55
CA VAL A 57 -3.52 1.49 -3.75
C VAL A 57 -4.80 2.28 -4.01
N ALA A 58 -5.62 2.53 -2.99
CA ALA A 58 -6.83 3.36 -3.14
C ALA A 58 -6.50 4.79 -3.58
N ASP A 59 -5.54 5.44 -2.90
CA ASP A 59 -5.16 6.81 -3.22
C ASP A 59 -4.66 6.94 -4.67
N TRP A 60 -3.80 6.03 -5.12
CA TRP A 60 -3.29 6.06 -6.50
C TRP A 60 -4.31 5.62 -7.55
N TYR A 61 -5.22 4.72 -7.18
CA TYR A 61 -6.29 4.27 -8.06
C TYR A 61 -7.35 5.35 -8.29
N GLU A 62 -7.69 6.12 -7.25
CA GLU A 62 -8.66 7.22 -7.31
C GLU A 62 -8.04 8.47 -7.96
N ASN A 63 -6.76 8.75 -7.70
CA ASN A 63 -6.08 9.97 -8.16
C ASN A 63 -5.16 9.71 -9.37
N ARG A 64 -5.63 8.99 -10.39
CA ARG A 64 -4.83 8.62 -11.58
C ARG A 64 -4.24 9.80 -12.34
N ASP A 65 -4.88 10.96 -12.25
CA ASP A 65 -4.42 12.19 -12.89
C ASP A 65 -3.26 12.87 -12.13
N MET A 66 -2.99 12.49 -10.87
CA MET A 66 -1.90 13.01 -10.05
C MET A 66 -0.76 12.01 -9.98
N ILE A 67 0.07 11.96 -11.02
CA ILE A 67 1.28 11.13 -11.02
C ILE A 67 2.28 11.68 -10.00
N GLY A 68 2.64 10.85 -9.00
CA GLY A 68 3.78 11.07 -8.11
C GLY A 68 3.52 11.82 -6.81
N LYS A 69 2.26 12.08 -6.43
CA LYS A 69 1.91 12.63 -5.11
C LYS A 69 0.79 11.82 -4.47
N THR A 70 1.06 11.28 -3.28
CA THR A 70 0.00 10.85 -2.36
C THR A 70 -0.87 12.06 -2.02
N SER A 71 -2.19 11.90 -1.97
CA SER A 71 -3.06 13.02 -1.61
C SER A 71 -2.72 13.56 -0.21
N GLU A 72 -2.79 14.88 -0.04
CA GLU A 72 -2.56 15.51 1.27
C GLU A 72 -3.49 14.95 2.37
N LYS A 73 -4.62 14.37 1.98
CA LYS A 73 -5.60 13.73 2.89
C LYS A 73 -5.03 12.49 3.58
N VAL A 74 -4.28 11.65 2.87
CA VAL A 74 -3.77 10.39 3.45
C VAL A 74 -2.33 10.50 3.90
N ARG A 75 -1.63 11.57 3.52
CA ARG A 75 -0.21 11.80 3.83
C ARG A 75 0.14 11.63 5.31
N HIS A 76 -0.59 12.28 6.22
CA HIS A 76 -0.30 12.19 7.66
C HIS A 76 -0.52 10.77 8.21
N THR A 77 -1.51 10.05 7.67
CA THR A 77 -1.79 8.66 8.06
C THR A 77 -0.69 7.74 7.55
N VAL A 78 -0.27 7.91 6.29
CA VAL A 78 0.85 7.17 5.69
C VAL A 78 2.14 7.40 6.47
N GLU A 79 2.50 8.65 6.76
CA GLU A 79 3.70 9.01 7.53
C GLU A 79 3.69 8.37 8.94
N SER A 80 2.54 8.40 9.63
CA SER A 80 2.38 7.78 10.96
C SER A 80 2.51 6.25 10.91
N ILE A 81 1.89 5.60 9.92
CA ILE A 81 1.97 4.14 9.77
C ILE A 81 3.38 3.71 9.40
N VAL A 82 4.05 4.43 8.48
CA VAL A 82 5.44 4.18 8.12
C VAL A 82 6.33 4.30 9.36
N ALA A 83 6.18 5.34 10.18
CA ALA A 83 6.96 5.50 11.41
C ALA A 83 6.78 4.32 12.39
N GLN A 84 5.55 3.83 12.55
CA GLN A 84 5.27 2.63 13.35
C GLN A 84 5.91 1.37 12.76
N LEU A 85 5.81 1.18 11.44
CA LEU A 85 6.41 0.04 10.74
C LEU A 85 7.94 0.08 10.76
N THR A 86 8.54 1.27 10.78
CA THR A 86 10.00 1.45 10.92
C THR A 86 10.47 1.14 12.34
N HIS A 87 9.79 1.67 13.37
CA HIS A 87 10.32 1.65 14.74
C HIS A 87 9.78 0.54 15.64
N CYS A 88 8.61 -0.04 15.33
CA CYS A 88 8.01 -1.10 16.15
C CYS A 88 8.31 -2.51 15.65
N TYR A 89 8.88 -2.64 14.44
CA TYR A 89 9.17 -3.91 13.79
C TYR A 89 10.66 -4.07 13.49
N ASP A 90 11.51 -3.37 14.24
CA ASP A 90 12.97 -3.50 14.18
C ASP A 90 13.33 -4.98 14.22
N SER A 91 13.87 -5.50 13.11
CA SER A 91 14.53 -6.79 13.05
C SER A 91 15.83 -6.73 13.84
N THR A 92 15.72 -6.57 15.15
CA THR A 92 16.82 -6.84 16.08
C THR A 92 16.88 -8.34 16.26
N THR A 93 17.65 -9.03 15.41
CA THR A 93 18.85 -9.81 15.74
C THR A 93 19.34 -10.53 14.47
#